data_AF-A0A645AFK3-F1
#
_entry.id   AF-A0A645AFK3-F1
#
_cell.length_a   1.000
_cell.length_b   1.000
_cell.length_c   1.000
_cell.angle_alpha   90.00
_cell.angle_beta   90.00
_cell.angle_gamma   90.00
#
_symmetry.space_group_name_H-M   'P 1'
#
loop_
_entity.id
_entity.type
_entity.pdbx_description
1 polymer ?
#
loop_
_entity_poly.entity_id
_entity_poly.type
_entity_poly.pdbx_seq_one_letter_code
_entity_poly.pdbx_strand_id
1 'polypeptide(L)'
;MAITADAFNNLSDAGSSVITLVGFRLAGQRADKNHPFGHGRLEYLSGLLVSLLILLVGVELGKASVQKIFNPEPVVLTALTVGVLAASIGIKLWMSVFNRSLSRRVKSAAMAAVATDSLSDAVATSAVLLSLVIGHFTGFHADAWAGLLVAAFILRAGWGAVRDTLDPLLGKTPDPELVRAIEETVMRHSDISGLHDLVIHDYGPGRSIMSLHAEVPAGGDLMALHETIDALERELKERFGIETTIHMDPIVTDDGVTTALREAVEHLVREVNPQLSIHDFRMTAGRTHTNLIFDVVVPFNCPLNDRELEQSVRTRVRALEDGKYDAVIQLDRSYV
;
A
#
# COMPACT_ATOMS: atom_id res chain seq x y z
N MET A 1 33.99 -1.61 27.48
CA MET A 1 32.80 -2.00 26.71
C MET A 1 32.14 -0.83 25.97
N ALA A 2 32.41 0.44 26.32
CA ALA A 2 31.86 1.61 25.62
C ALA A 2 32.29 1.72 24.13
N ILE A 3 33.57 1.52 23.82
CA ILE A 3 34.11 1.67 22.45
C ILE A 3 33.52 0.64 21.48
N THR A 4 33.25 -0.59 21.92
CA THR A 4 32.68 -1.65 21.08
C THR A 4 31.19 -1.45 20.78
N ALA A 5 30.42 -0.91 21.75
CA ALA A 5 29.02 -0.58 21.55
C ALA A 5 28.84 0.65 20.64
N ASP A 6 29.65 1.69 20.82
CA ASP A 6 29.65 2.87 19.95
C ASP A 6 30.14 2.54 18.53
N ALA A 7 31.13 1.65 18.39
CA ALA A 7 31.56 1.17 17.08
C ALA A 7 30.46 0.37 16.36
N PHE A 8 29.68 -0.44 17.09
CA PHE A 8 28.59 -1.22 16.50
C PHE A 8 27.44 -0.34 16.02
N ASN A 9 27.05 0.69 16.80
CA ASN A 9 26.02 1.64 16.39
C ASN A 9 26.44 2.46 15.16
N ASN A 10 27.66 3.01 15.15
CA ASN A 10 28.16 3.74 13.98
C ASN A 10 28.31 2.83 12.75
N LEU A 11 28.66 1.55 12.95
CA LEU A 11 28.73 0.57 11.86
C LEU A 11 27.32 0.21 11.33
N SER A 12 26.33 0.11 12.21
CA SER A 12 24.92 -0.09 11.83
C SER A 12 24.40 1.08 11.00
N ASP A 13 24.71 2.32 11.39
CA ASP A 13 24.38 3.54 10.65
C ASP A 13 25.03 3.61 9.27
N ALA A 14 26.32 3.28 9.21
CA ALA A 14 27.03 3.18 7.94
C ALA A 14 26.43 2.07 7.07
N GLY A 15 26.06 0.94 7.69
CA GLY A 15 25.39 -0.19 7.05
C GLY A 15 24.03 0.20 6.45
N SER A 16 23.16 0.86 7.23
CA SER A 16 21.84 1.29 6.77
C SER A 16 21.93 2.29 5.61
N SER A 17 22.93 3.19 5.66
CA SER A 17 23.24 4.13 4.58
C SER A 17 23.71 3.43 3.30
N VAL A 18 24.59 2.43 3.42
CA VAL A 18 25.06 1.63 2.28
C VAL A 18 23.93 0.80 1.69
N ILE A 19 23.12 0.13 2.53
CA ILE A 19 21.95 -0.63 2.10
C ILE A 19 21.00 0.28 1.32
N THR A 20 20.72 1.47 1.85
CA THR A 20 19.84 2.44 1.18
C THR A 20 20.42 2.87 -0.15
N LEU A 21 21.70 3.29 -0.19
CA LEU A 21 22.35 3.77 -1.41
C LEU A 21 22.39 2.69 -2.51
N VAL A 22 22.80 1.47 -2.15
CA VAL A 22 22.81 0.32 -3.07
C VAL A 22 21.38 0.01 -3.50
N GLY A 23 20.43 0.01 -2.56
CA GLY A 23 19.00 -0.15 -2.82
C GLY A 23 18.47 0.78 -3.89
N PHE A 24 18.71 2.08 -3.75
CA PHE A 24 18.33 3.08 -4.75
C PHE A 24 19.02 2.86 -6.09
N ARG A 25 20.31 2.53 -6.08
CA ARG A 25 21.07 2.29 -7.32
C ARG A 25 20.53 1.07 -8.07
N LEU A 26 20.19 0.00 -7.35
CA LEU A 26 19.61 -1.20 -7.94
C LEU A 26 18.15 -0.97 -8.38
N ALA A 27 17.35 -0.26 -7.57
CA ALA A 27 15.97 0.08 -7.91
C ALA A 27 15.86 1.00 -9.15
N GLY A 28 16.87 1.84 -9.38
CA GLY A 28 16.99 2.67 -10.57
C GLY A 28 17.34 1.92 -11.85
N GLN A 29 17.66 0.63 -11.78
CA GLN A 29 17.99 -0.17 -12.97
C GLN A 29 16.76 -0.31 -13.89
N ARG A 30 17.02 -0.21 -15.19
CA ARG A 30 16.01 -0.39 -16.24
C ARG A 30 15.54 -1.86 -16.27
N ALA A 31 14.42 -2.09 -16.96
CA ALA A 31 13.95 -3.43 -17.27
C ALA A 31 15.00 -4.24 -18.03
N ASP A 32 15.08 -5.53 -17.72
CA ASP A 32 15.92 -6.51 -18.41
C ASP A 32 15.16 -7.82 -18.66
N LYS A 33 15.84 -8.83 -19.20
CA LYS A 33 15.22 -10.11 -19.56
C LYS A 33 14.68 -10.90 -18.37
N ASN A 34 15.28 -10.75 -17.19
CA ASN A 34 14.86 -11.44 -15.97
C ASN A 34 13.80 -10.63 -15.22
N HIS A 35 13.82 -9.30 -15.39
CA HIS A 35 12.94 -8.34 -14.73
C HIS A 35 12.33 -7.38 -15.76
N PRO A 36 11.31 -7.81 -16.53
CA PRO A 36 10.73 -7.02 -17.62
C PRO A 36 9.99 -5.75 -17.15
N PHE A 37 9.59 -5.69 -15.88
CA PHE A 37 8.99 -4.50 -15.26
C PHE A 37 10.01 -3.64 -14.49
N GLY A 38 11.29 -3.99 -14.58
CA GLY A 38 12.39 -3.31 -13.88
C GLY A 38 12.54 -3.73 -12.42
N HIS A 39 13.35 -2.95 -11.71
CA HIS A 39 13.86 -3.31 -10.38
C HIS A 39 13.31 -2.42 -9.25
N GLY A 40 12.30 -1.59 -9.52
CA GLY A 40 11.85 -0.54 -8.60
C GLY A 40 11.49 -1.03 -7.19
N ARG A 41 10.88 -2.23 -7.07
CA ARG A 41 10.54 -2.85 -5.78
C ARG A 41 11.75 -3.12 -4.86
N LEU A 42 12.98 -3.13 -5.39
CA LEU A 42 14.19 -3.23 -4.57
C LEU A 42 14.31 -2.06 -3.59
N GLU A 43 13.73 -0.89 -3.90
CA GLU A 43 13.70 0.23 -2.97
C GLU A 43 12.91 -0.12 -1.70
N TYR A 44 11.74 -0.76 -1.84
CA TYR A 44 10.96 -1.21 -0.70
C TYR A 44 11.68 -2.29 0.10
N LEU A 45 12.36 -3.23 -0.57
CA LEU A 45 13.17 -4.24 0.11
C LEU A 45 14.32 -3.61 0.90
N SER A 46 14.98 -2.59 0.36
CA SER A 46 16.01 -1.86 1.10
C SER A 46 15.44 -1.09 2.28
N GLY A 47 14.28 -0.43 2.11
CA GLY A 47 13.56 0.19 3.22
C GLY A 47 13.16 -0.82 4.30
N LEU A 48 12.72 -2.01 3.91
CA LEU A 48 12.38 -3.10 4.82
C LEU A 48 13.60 -3.55 5.62
N LEU A 49 14.75 -3.75 4.96
CA LEU A 49 16.00 -4.10 5.63
C LEU A 49 16.41 -3.03 6.65
N VAL A 50 16.34 -1.74 6.29
CA VAL A 50 16.60 -0.64 7.24
C VAL A 50 15.62 -0.68 8.41
N SER A 51 14.33 -0.90 8.14
CA SER A 51 13.30 -0.97 9.17
C SER A 51 13.49 -2.15 10.14
N LEU A 52 14.00 -3.28 9.64
CA LEU A 52 14.40 -4.42 10.48
C LEU A 52 15.62 -4.11 11.35
N LEU A 53 16.58 -3.33 10.86
CA LEU A 53 17.71 -2.86 11.67
C LEU A 53 17.24 -1.94 12.80
N ILE A 54 16.30 -1.03 12.54
CA ILE A 54 15.69 -0.17 13.57
C ILE A 54 15.05 -1.03 14.68
N LEU A 55 14.30 -2.07 14.30
CA LEU A 55 13.71 -3.00 15.27
C LEU A 55 14.77 -3.73 16.09
N LEU A 56 15.85 -4.19 15.45
CA LEU A 56 16.98 -4.82 16.14
C LEU A 56 17.60 -3.87 17.17
N VAL A 57 17.87 -2.62 16.78
CA VAL A 57 18.40 -1.57 17.67
C VAL A 57 17.45 -1.31 18.85
N GLY A 58 16.13 -1.22 18.59
CA GLY A 58 15.12 -1.09 19.63
C GLY A 58 15.12 -2.25 20.64
N VAL A 59 15.27 -3.48 20.16
CA VAL A 59 15.38 -4.68 21.02
C VAL A 59 16.66 -4.65 21.86
N GLU A 60 17.81 -4.35 21.24
CA GLU A 60 19.09 -4.30 21.94
C GLU A 60 19.11 -3.18 22.99
N LEU A 61 18.56 -1.99 22.69
CA LEU A 61 18.40 -0.92 23.66
C LEU A 61 17.48 -1.35 24.82
N GLY A 62 16.39 -2.05 24.53
CA GLY A 62 15.50 -2.61 25.54
C GLY A 62 16.22 -3.59 26.46
N LYS A 63 16.98 -4.54 25.91
CA LYS A 63 17.79 -5.50 26.68
C LYS A 63 18.83 -4.80 27.55
N ALA A 64 19.57 -3.84 27.00
CA ALA A 64 20.57 -3.07 27.73
C ALA A 64 19.93 -2.27 28.88
N SER A 65 18.75 -1.68 28.63
CA SER A 65 17.99 -0.96 29.65
C SER A 65 17.56 -1.89 30.79
N VAL A 66 17.02 -3.07 30.49
CA VAL A 66 16.68 -4.08 31.50
C VAL A 66 17.90 -4.51 32.31
N GLN A 67 19.04 -4.76 31.66
CA GLN A 67 20.28 -5.14 32.35
C GLN A 67 20.75 -4.06 33.32
N LYS A 68 20.64 -2.77 32.95
CA LYS A 68 20.96 -1.63 33.82
C LYS A 68 20.03 -1.51 35.03
N ILE A 69 18.80 -2.00 34.97
CA ILE A 69 17.90 -2.07 36.15
C ILE A 69 18.51 -2.97 37.22
N PHE A 70 19.06 -4.12 36.80
CA PHE A 70 19.61 -5.12 37.72
C PHE A 70 21.06 -4.86 38.12
N ASN A 71 21.85 -4.22 37.25
CA ASN A 71 23.26 -3.89 37.49
C ASN A 71 23.52 -2.41 37.17
N PRO A 72 23.30 -1.50 38.14
CA PRO A 72 23.57 -0.08 37.96
C PRO A 72 25.08 0.15 37.80
N GLU A 73 25.51 0.67 36.65
CA GLU A 73 26.89 1.10 36.45
C GLU A 73 27.00 2.61 36.66
N PRO A 74 28.00 3.09 37.43
CA PRO A 74 28.24 4.51 37.59
C PRO A 74 28.78 5.08 36.27
N VAL A 75 28.07 6.05 35.69
CA VAL A 75 28.51 6.71 34.46
C VAL A 75 29.17 8.04 34.80
N VAL A 76 30.42 8.21 34.36
CA VAL A 76 31.19 9.43 34.59
C VAL A 76 30.79 10.48 33.56
N LEU A 77 30.25 11.60 34.03
CA LEU A 77 29.82 12.69 33.19
C LEU A 77 30.98 13.65 32.95
N THR A 78 31.38 13.81 31.68
CA THR A 78 32.39 14.78 31.27
C THR A 78 31.76 15.83 30.36
N ALA A 79 32.15 17.10 30.48
CA ALA A 79 31.63 18.18 29.62
C ALA A 79 31.82 17.87 28.11
N LEU A 80 32.91 17.18 27.76
CA LEU A 80 33.16 16.69 26.41
C LEU A 80 32.10 15.69 25.95
N THR A 81 31.73 14.70 26.79
CA THR A 81 30.70 13.69 26.47
C THR A 81 29.35 14.34 26.20
N VAL A 82 28.95 15.30 27.03
CA VAL A 82 27.71 16.07 26.84
C VAL A 82 27.73 16.83 25.52
N GLY A 83 28.83 17.52 25.21
CA GLY A 83 28.97 18.27 23.96
C GLY A 83 28.87 17.39 22.71
N VAL A 84 29.52 16.22 22.73
CA VAL A 84 29.49 15.26 21.61
C VAL A 84 28.08 14.66 21.44
N LEU A 85 27.41 14.25 22.51
CA LEU A 85 26.05 13.71 22.44
C LEU A 85 25.05 14.76 21.94
N ALA A 86 25.14 16.01 22.44
CA ALA A 86 24.30 17.10 21.99
C ALA A 86 24.49 17.42 20.50
N ALA A 87 25.74 17.44 20.02
CA ALA A 87 26.04 17.62 18.60
C ALA A 87 25.48 16.45 17.75
N SER A 88 25.64 15.20 18.20
CA SER A 88 25.11 14.01 17.53
C SER A 88 23.58 14.08 17.38
N ILE A 89 22.88 14.43 18.46
CA ILE A 89 21.41 14.63 18.45
C ILE A 89 21.03 15.68 17.41
N GLY A 90 21.72 16.83 17.39
CA GLY A 90 21.46 17.90 16.42
C GLY A 90 21.61 17.43 14.96
N ILE A 91 22.68 16.69 14.66
CA ILE A 91 22.93 16.13 13.32
C ILE A 91 21.85 15.12 12.95
N LYS A 92 21.52 14.18 13.84
CA LYS A 92 20.50 13.14 13.58
C LYS A 92 19.10 13.71 13.41
N LEU A 93 18.72 14.74 14.18
CA LEU A 93 17.47 15.46 13.99
C LEU A 93 17.43 16.18 12.63
N TRP A 94 18.53 16.85 12.24
CA TRP A 94 18.62 17.45 10.91
C TRP A 94 18.48 16.40 9.80
N MET A 95 19.19 15.27 9.91
CA MET A 95 19.08 14.14 8.96
C MET A 95 17.65 13.59 8.89
N SER A 96 16.98 13.43 10.03
CA SER A 96 15.59 12.95 10.07
C SER A 96 14.67 13.90 9.32
N VAL A 97 14.74 15.20 9.58
CA VAL A 97 13.92 16.21 8.91
C VAL A 97 14.23 16.27 7.41
N PHE A 98 15.52 16.25 7.04
CA PHE A 98 15.97 16.26 5.65
C PHE A 98 15.43 15.04 4.88
N ASN A 99 15.66 13.83 5.40
CA ASN A 99 15.22 12.59 4.76
C ASN A 99 13.70 12.47 4.73
N ARG A 100 12.99 12.95 5.75
CA ARG A 100 11.51 12.97 5.77
C ARG A 100 10.95 13.91 4.70
N SER A 101 11.55 15.09 4.54
CA SER A 101 11.20 16.03 3.49
C SER A 101 11.45 15.42 2.10
N LEU A 102 12.61 14.80 1.90
CA LEU A 102 12.96 14.17 0.63
C LEU A 102 12.01 12.99 0.31
N SER A 103 11.77 12.11 1.28
CA SER A 103 10.82 10.99 1.18
C SER A 103 9.46 11.43 0.66
N ARG A 104 8.90 12.53 1.19
CA ARG A 104 7.60 13.07 0.75
C ARG A 104 7.64 13.61 -0.68
N ARG A 105 8.74 14.27 -1.07
CA ARG A 105 8.90 14.83 -2.42
C ARG A 105 9.02 13.76 -3.51
N VAL A 106 9.72 12.66 -3.20
CA VAL A 106 9.95 11.56 -4.17
C VAL A 106 9.07 10.34 -3.91
N LYS A 107 8.12 10.43 -2.97
CA LYS A 107 7.23 9.33 -2.53
C LYS A 107 8.00 8.03 -2.23
N SER A 108 9.10 8.15 -1.48
CA SER A 108 10.00 7.03 -1.18
C SER A 108 9.78 6.47 0.23
N ALA A 109 9.42 5.18 0.32
CA ALA A 109 9.33 4.46 1.58
C ALA A 109 10.73 4.18 2.18
N ALA A 110 11.75 3.93 1.35
CA ALA A 110 13.12 3.75 1.83
C ALA A 110 13.65 5.00 2.53
N MET A 111 13.43 6.19 1.95
CA MET A 111 13.82 7.46 2.60
C MET A 111 13.00 7.75 3.86
N ALA A 112 11.75 7.28 3.93
CA ALA A 112 10.95 7.35 5.16
C ALA A 112 11.55 6.48 6.27
N ALA A 113 12.02 5.27 5.93
CA ALA A 113 12.70 4.39 6.86
C ALA A 113 14.00 5.03 7.37
N VAL A 114 14.84 5.61 6.49
CA VAL A 114 16.08 6.32 6.91
C VAL A 114 15.79 7.54 7.78
N ALA A 115 14.72 8.27 7.51
CA ALA A 115 14.29 9.38 8.37
C ALA A 115 13.89 8.88 9.78
N THR A 116 13.28 7.70 9.85
CA THR A 116 12.84 7.06 11.10
C THR A 116 14.03 6.47 11.87
N ASP A 117 15.02 5.91 11.17
CA ASP A 117 16.31 5.48 11.71
C ASP A 117 17.01 6.65 12.40
N SER A 118 17.20 7.75 11.67
CA SER A 118 17.83 8.96 12.19
C SER A 118 17.08 9.55 13.40
N LEU A 119 15.74 9.49 13.41
CA LEU A 119 14.94 9.92 14.55
C LEU A 119 15.15 8.99 15.76
N SER A 120 15.15 7.68 15.52
CA SER A 120 15.36 6.67 16.56
C SER A 120 16.69 6.87 17.26
N ASP A 121 17.76 7.16 16.52
CA ASP A 121 19.07 7.47 17.09
C ASP A 121 19.10 8.76 17.88
N ALA A 122 18.44 9.81 17.38
CA ALA A 122 18.34 11.07 18.09
C ALA A 122 17.62 10.88 19.44
N VAL A 123 16.53 10.12 19.45
CA VAL A 123 15.77 9.82 20.68
C VAL A 123 16.57 8.92 21.63
N ALA A 124 17.24 7.88 21.12
CA ALA A 124 18.11 7.01 21.91
C ALA A 124 19.26 7.81 22.55
N THR A 125 19.94 8.64 21.77
CA THR A 125 21.05 9.48 22.24
C THR A 125 20.57 10.54 23.23
N SER A 126 19.38 11.11 23.00
CA SER A 126 18.74 12.05 23.94
C SER A 126 18.39 11.39 25.26
N ALA A 127 17.94 10.14 25.23
CA ALA A 127 17.66 9.37 26.44
C ALA A 127 18.95 9.17 27.25
N VAL A 128 20.03 8.71 26.61
CA VAL A 128 21.34 8.57 27.26
C VAL A 128 21.82 9.89 27.85
N LEU A 129 21.72 10.99 27.11
CA LEU A 129 22.12 12.31 27.58
C LEU A 129 21.28 12.77 28.79
N LEU A 130 19.96 12.60 28.73
CA LEU A 130 19.06 12.96 29.82
C LEU A 130 19.35 12.12 31.07
N SER A 131 19.56 10.83 30.90
CA SER A 131 19.94 9.90 31.97
C SER A 131 21.24 10.30 32.65
N LEU A 132 22.26 10.68 31.88
CA LEU A 132 23.53 11.18 32.39
C LEU A 132 23.31 12.43 33.26
N VAL A 133 22.59 13.42 32.74
CA VAL A 133 22.32 14.68 33.43
C VAL A 133 21.53 14.44 34.72
N ILE A 134 20.46 13.65 34.68
CA ILE A 134 19.65 13.32 35.86
C ILE A 134 20.47 12.57 36.91
N GLY A 135 21.24 11.56 36.49
CA GLY A 135 22.09 10.78 37.39
C GLY A 135 23.14 11.65 38.10
N HIS A 136 23.70 12.64 37.41
CA HIS A 136 24.66 13.57 37.99
C HIS A 136 24.06 14.48 39.08
N PHE A 137 22.83 15.00 38.88
CA PHE A 137 22.21 15.94 39.82
C PHE A 137 21.43 15.27 40.95
N THR A 138 20.86 14.08 40.73
CA THR A 138 19.90 13.46 41.67
C THR A 138 20.43 12.19 42.34
N GLY A 139 21.48 11.57 41.82
CA GLY A 139 21.94 10.24 42.24
C GLY A 139 20.92 9.11 41.99
N PHE A 140 19.78 9.41 41.35
CA PHE A 140 18.72 8.47 41.05
C PHE A 140 18.93 7.86 39.66
N HIS A 141 18.96 6.53 39.59
CA HIS A 141 19.15 5.77 38.34
C HIS A 141 17.83 5.66 37.56
N ALA A 142 17.27 6.79 37.12
CA ALA A 142 16.11 6.81 36.20
C ALA A 142 16.46 6.29 34.79
N ASP A 143 17.75 6.09 34.49
CA ASP A 143 18.29 5.77 33.17
C ASP A 143 17.62 4.55 32.54
N ALA A 144 17.48 3.49 33.34
CA ALA A 144 16.99 2.22 32.85
C ALA A 144 15.50 2.25 32.47
N TRP A 145 14.69 3.06 33.16
CA TRP A 145 13.27 3.25 32.83
C TRP A 145 13.08 4.16 31.62
N ALA A 146 13.89 5.22 31.51
CA ALA A 146 13.89 6.10 30.34
C ALA A 146 14.31 5.33 29.09
N GLY A 147 15.35 4.50 29.17
CA GLY A 147 15.81 3.62 28.09
C GLY A 147 14.74 2.63 27.63
N LEU A 148 13.97 2.04 28.56
CA LEU A 148 12.83 1.17 28.21
C LEU A 148 11.72 1.92 27.46
N LEU A 149 11.36 3.13 27.91
CA LEU A 149 10.36 3.96 27.24
C LEU A 149 10.79 4.30 25.81
N VAL A 150 12.07 4.65 25.65
CA VAL A 150 12.64 4.97 24.35
C VAL A 150 12.72 3.74 23.45
N ALA A 151 13.11 2.59 23.98
CA ALA A 151 13.08 1.33 23.23
C ALA A 151 11.65 1.02 22.72
N ALA A 152 10.62 1.21 23.54
CA ALA A 152 9.23 1.03 23.11
C ALA A 152 8.82 2.00 21.99
N PHE A 153 9.27 3.26 22.07
CA PHE A 153 9.06 4.25 21.01
C PHE A 153 9.73 3.82 19.70
N ILE A 154 11.01 3.41 19.75
CA ILE A 154 11.78 2.95 18.58
C ILE A 154 11.13 1.71 17.96
N LEU A 155 10.71 0.73 18.76
CA LEU A 155 10.03 -0.46 18.27
C LEU A 155 8.72 -0.13 17.56
N ARG A 156 7.92 0.79 18.11
CA ARG A 156 6.69 1.27 17.46
C ARG A 156 7.00 1.98 16.14
N ALA A 157 8.03 2.82 16.11
CA ALA A 157 8.43 3.55 14.91
C ALA A 157 8.97 2.60 13.82
N GLY A 158 9.85 1.67 14.19
CA GLY A 158 10.38 0.64 13.29
C GLY A 158 9.29 -0.27 12.74
N TRP A 159 8.31 -0.66 13.55
CA TRP A 159 7.16 -1.44 13.08
C TRP A 159 6.28 -0.67 12.09
N GLY A 160 6.11 0.63 12.30
CA GLY A 160 5.47 1.51 11.31
C GLY A 160 6.23 1.53 9.99
N ALA A 161 7.56 1.67 10.04
CA ALA A 161 8.41 1.66 8.84
C ALA A 161 8.36 0.31 8.10
N VAL A 162 8.35 -0.81 8.84
CA VAL A 162 8.15 -2.15 8.26
C VAL A 162 6.84 -2.21 7.48
N ARG A 163 5.71 -1.79 8.06
CA ARG A 163 4.42 -1.77 7.37
C ARG A 163 4.44 -0.88 6.12
N ASP A 164 4.97 0.33 6.25
CA ASP A 164 5.08 1.28 5.14
C ASP A 164 5.88 0.72 3.95
N THR A 165 6.83 -0.19 4.20
CA THR A 165 7.64 -0.87 3.17
C THR A 165 7.06 -2.19 2.69
N LEU A 166 6.28 -2.89 3.51
CA LEU A 166 5.64 -4.16 3.16
C LEU A 166 4.34 -3.96 2.38
N ASP A 167 3.53 -2.97 2.73
CA ASP A 167 2.22 -2.77 2.08
C ASP A 167 2.34 -2.63 0.55
N PRO A 168 3.29 -1.83 -0.02
CA PRO A 168 3.46 -1.76 -1.47
C PRO A 168 3.93 -3.08 -2.09
N LEU A 169 4.66 -3.93 -1.35
CA LEU A 169 5.11 -5.25 -1.82
C LEU A 169 3.96 -6.26 -1.87
N LEU A 170 2.98 -6.14 -0.97
CA LEU A 170 1.83 -7.04 -0.87
C LEU A 170 0.66 -6.66 -1.79
N GLY A 171 0.66 -5.45 -2.35
CA GLY A 171 -0.43 -4.95 -3.19
C GLY A 171 -1.41 -4.08 -2.40
N LYS A 172 -0.89 -2.97 -1.85
CA LYS A 172 -1.70 -1.96 -1.17
C LYS A 172 -2.81 -1.43 -2.09
N THR A 173 -4.00 -1.22 -1.52
CA THR A 173 -5.11 -0.54 -2.20
C THR A 173 -4.65 0.82 -2.76
N PRO A 174 -4.99 1.16 -4.01
CA PRO A 174 -4.65 2.44 -4.61
C PRO A 174 -5.27 3.62 -3.85
N ASP A 175 -4.74 4.81 -4.10
CA ASP A 175 -5.31 6.05 -3.55
C ASP A 175 -6.72 6.28 -4.14
N PRO A 176 -7.78 6.44 -3.32
CA PRO A 176 -9.13 6.68 -3.81
C PRO A 176 -9.25 7.92 -4.71
N GLU A 177 -8.41 8.94 -4.50
CA GLU A 177 -8.39 10.12 -5.36
C GLU A 177 -7.84 9.79 -6.77
N LEU A 178 -6.83 8.90 -6.84
CA LEU A 178 -6.29 8.40 -8.11
C LEU A 178 -7.33 7.56 -8.85
N VAL A 179 -8.01 6.65 -8.14
CA VAL A 179 -9.08 5.80 -8.70
C VAL A 179 -10.17 6.64 -9.34
N ARG A 180 -10.73 7.60 -8.60
CA ARG A 180 -11.76 8.51 -9.13
C ARG A 180 -11.28 9.30 -10.34
N ALA A 181 -10.05 9.78 -10.32
CA ALA A 181 -9.50 10.52 -11.45
C ALA A 181 -9.36 9.64 -12.70
N ILE A 182 -9.03 8.35 -12.54
CA ILE A 182 -9.00 7.38 -13.65
C ILE A 182 -10.42 7.13 -14.16
N GLU A 183 -11.38 6.83 -13.29
CA GLU A 183 -12.79 6.62 -13.65
C GLU A 183 -13.36 7.82 -14.43
N GLU A 184 -13.17 9.04 -13.92
CA GLU A 184 -13.58 10.27 -14.62
C GLU A 184 -12.86 10.46 -15.97
N THR A 185 -11.62 9.99 -16.09
CA THR A 185 -10.88 10.07 -17.37
C THR A 185 -11.52 9.16 -18.40
N VAL A 186 -11.79 7.91 -18.01
CA VAL A 186 -12.35 6.86 -18.87
C VAL A 186 -13.78 7.21 -19.27
N MET A 187 -14.64 7.57 -18.31
CA MET A 187 -16.07 7.84 -18.54
C MET A 187 -16.36 9.11 -19.34
N ARG A 188 -15.35 9.93 -19.67
CA ARG A 188 -15.51 11.08 -20.59
C ARG A 188 -15.57 10.67 -22.06
N HIS A 189 -15.12 9.47 -22.41
CA HIS A 189 -15.15 8.97 -23.77
C HIS A 189 -16.56 8.42 -24.07
N SER A 190 -17.23 8.97 -25.08
CA SER A 190 -18.63 8.64 -25.40
C SER A 190 -18.85 7.20 -25.83
N ASP A 191 -17.79 6.53 -26.29
CA ASP A 191 -17.84 5.14 -26.73
C ASP A 191 -17.79 4.15 -25.56
N ILE A 192 -17.53 4.64 -24.34
CA ILE A 192 -17.41 3.84 -23.12
C ILE A 192 -18.67 4.02 -22.28
N SER A 193 -19.33 2.90 -22.00
CA SER A 193 -20.59 2.84 -21.24
C SER A 193 -20.38 2.55 -19.76
N GLY A 194 -19.22 2.01 -19.39
CA GLY A 194 -18.89 1.60 -18.03
C GLY A 194 -17.42 1.23 -17.88
N LEU A 195 -16.97 1.18 -16.62
CA LEU A 195 -15.65 0.71 -16.22
C LEU A 195 -15.80 -0.22 -15.02
N HIS A 196 -15.11 -1.35 -15.07
CA HIS A 196 -14.99 -2.28 -13.95
C HIS A 196 -13.59 -2.93 -13.94
N ASP A 197 -13.31 -3.74 -12.91
CA ASP A 197 -12.04 -4.45 -12.74
C ASP A 197 -10.77 -3.59 -12.85
N LEU A 198 -10.81 -2.37 -12.32
CA LEU A 198 -9.61 -1.54 -12.19
C LEU A 198 -8.64 -2.16 -11.17
N VAL A 199 -7.52 -2.65 -11.67
CA VAL A 199 -6.41 -3.18 -10.88
C VAL A 199 -5.18 -2.32 -11.13
N ILE A 200 -4.53 -1.86 -10.07
CA ILE A 200 -3.27 -1.10 -10.16
C ILE A 200 -2.19 -1.86 -9.39
N HIS A 201 -1.12 -2.21 -10.09
CA HIS A 201 0.06 -2.86 -9.55
C HIS A 201 1.21 -1.88 -9.39
N ASP A 202 1.73 -1.77 -8.17
CA ASP A 202 2.94 -1.00 -7.88
C ASP A 202 4.21 -1.85 -8.14
N TYR A 203 5.15 -1.32 -8.93
CA TYR A 203 6.44 -1.94 -9.24
C TYR A 203 7.63 -1.11 -8.73
N GLY A 204 7.38 -0.29 -7.71
CA GLY A 204 8.33 0.64 -7.14
C GLY A 204 8.00 2.10 -7.48
N PRO A 205 8.66 3.06 -6.81
CA PRO A 205 8.33 4.47 -6.98
C PRO A 205 8.41 4.93 -8.43
N GLY A 206 7.33 5.59 -8.88
CA GLY A 206 7.18 6.09 -10.24
C GLY A 206 6.99 5.00 -11.30
N ARG A 207 6.69 3.76 -10.91
CA ARG A 207 6.42 2.65 -11.81
C ARG A 207 5.19 1.90 -11.34
N SER A 208 4.08 2.10 -12.04
CA SER A 208 2.85 1.36 -11.82
C SER A 208 2.31 0.88 -13.16
N ILE A 209 1.58 -0.23 -13.09
CA ILE A 209 0.86 -0.80 -14.23
C ILE A 209 -0.59 -0.88 -13.81
N MET A 210 -1.52 -0.52 -14.68
CA MET A 210 -2.93 -0.73 -14.44
C MET A 210 -3.56 -1.58 -15.54
N SER A 211 -4.53 -2.38 -15.16
CA SER A 211 -5.47 -3.04 -16.06
C SER A 211 -6.89 -2.67 -15.67
N LEU A 212 -7.77 -2.49 -16.64
CA LEU A 212 -9.18 -2.22 -16.41
C LEU A 212 -10.01 -2.78 -17.55
N HIS A 213 -11.29 -3.00 -17.31
CA HIS A 213 -12.26 -3.33 -18.34
C HIS A 213 -13.08 -2.08 -18.69
N ALA A 214 -13.22 -1.83 -19.99
CA ALA A 214 -14.04 -0.74 -20.51
C ALA A 214 -15.20 -1.34 -21.31
N GLU A 215 -16.43 -1.07 -20.86
CA GLU A 215 -17.65 -1.54 -21.52
C GLU A 215 -17.90 -0.72 -22.78
N VAL A 216 -18.02 -1.38 -23.93
CA VAL A 216 -18.25 -0.74 -25.24
C VAL A 216 -19.47 -1.36 -25.94
N PRO A 217 -20.16 -0.64 -26.83
CA PRO A 217 -21.30 -1.21 -27.55
C PRO A 217 -20.87 -2.34 -28.51
N ALA A 218 -21.49 -3.51 -28.39
CA ALA A 218 -21.21 -4.68 -29.23
C ALA A 218 -21.52 -4.47 -30.73
N GLY A 219 -22.40 -3.52 -31.05
CA GLY A 219 -22.72 -3.12 -32.41
C GLY A 219 -21.80 -2.04 -33.01
N GLY A 220 -20.84 -1.53 -32.22
CA GLY A 220 -19.90 -0.50 -32.66
C GLY A 220 -18.90 -1.01 -33.71
N ASP A 221 -18.31 -0.08 -34.46
CA ASP A 221 -17.22 -0.43 -35.39
C ASP A 221 -15.97 -0.84 -34.59
N LEU A 222 -15.54 -2.09 -34.76
CA LEU A 222 -14.46 -2.68 -33.98
C LEU A 222 -13.15 -1.87 -34.08
N MET A 223 -12.83 -1.37 -35.28
CA MET A 223 -11.60 -0.61 -35.49
C MET A 223 -11.68 0.77 -34.82
N ALA A 224 -12.80 1.47 -34.95
CA ALA A 224 -13.02 2.74 -34.26
C ALA A 224 -12.97 2.59 -32.73
N LEU A 225 -13.63 1.56 -32.18
CA LEU A 225 -13.58 1.27 -30.75
C LEU A 225 -12.15 0.97 -30.28
N HIS A 226 -11.41 0.15 -31.04
CA HIS A 226 -10.01 -0.12 -30.71
C HIS A 226 -9.15 1.15 -30.76
N GLU A 227 -9.36 2.04 -31.73
CA GLU A 227 -8.67 3.35 -31.78
C GLU A 227 -9.00 4.23 -30.56
N THR A 228 -10.25 4.23 -30.08
CA THR A 228 -10.64 4.92 -28.83
C THR A 228 -9.92 4.33 -27.62
N ILE A 229 -9.86 3.00 -27.50
CA ILE A 229 -9.13 2.31 -26.42
C ILE A 229 -7.64 2.67 -26.45
N ASP A 230 -7.00 2.59 -27.62
CA ASP A 230 -5.61 2.97 -27.86
C ASP A 230 -5.32 4.43 -27.45
N ALA A 231 -6.24 5.34 -27.77
CA ALA A 231 -6.13 6.75 -27.40
C ALA A 231 -6.26 6.95 -25.89
N LEU A 232 -7.18 6.22 -25.25
CA LEU A 232 -7.40 6.26 -23.82
C LEU A 232 -6.20 5.67 -23.04
N GLU A 233 -5.61 4.56 -23.49
CA GLU A 233 -4.38 4.00 -22.90
C GLU A 233 -3.24 5.03 -22.91
N ARG A 234 -3.07 5.75 -24.03
CA ARG A 234 -2.08 6.83 -24.15
C ARG A 234 -2.40 7.99 -23.21
N GLU A 235 -3.67 8.42 -23.14
CA GLU A 235 -4.11 9.50 -22.25
C GLU A 235 -3.83 9.16 -20.77
N LEU A 236 -4.18 7.94 -20.33
CA LEU A 236 -3.96 7.47 -18.96
C LEU A 236 -2.47 7.42 -18.63
N LYS A 237 -1.64 6.95 -19.57
CA LYS A 237 -0.18 6.93 -19.42
C LYS A 237 0.41 8.33 -19.32
N GLU A 238 -0.01 9.27 -20.15
CA GLU A 238 0.49 10.65 -20.13
C GLU A 238 0.04 11.41 -18.88
N ARG A 239 -1.21 11.24 -18.47
CA ARG A 239 -1.80 11.97 -17.34
C ARG A 239 -1.33 11.43 -15.98
N PHE A 240 -1.25 10.11 -15.82
CA PHE A 240 -0.97 9.48 -14.53
C PHE A 240 0.41 8.83 -14.44
N GLY A 241 1.13 8.65 -15.57
CA GLY A 241 2.42 7.98 -15.59
C GLY A 241 2.35 6.47 -15.35
N ILE A 242 1.20 5.85 -15.63
CA ILE A 242 0.92 4.44 -15.36
C ILE A 242 0.79 3.71 -16.70
N GLU A 243 1.54 2.62 -16.88
CA GLU A 243 1.38 1.78 -18.08
C GLU A 243 0.02 1.09 -18.01
N THR A 244 -0.81 1.24 -19.04
CA THR A 244 -2.22 0.86 -18.99
C THR A 244 -2.51 -0.20 -20.06
N THR A 245 -3.26 -1.22 -19.68
CA THR A 245 -3.86 -2.18 -20.62
C THR A 245 -5.36 -2.21 -20.37
N ILE A 246 -6.13 -1.92 -21.40
CA ILE A 246 -7.58 -1.91 -21.31
C ILE A 246 -8.12 -3.14 -22.04
N HIS A 247 -8.87 -3.96 -21.31
CA HIS A 247 -9.68 -4.99 -21.90
C HIS A 247 -10.99 -4.33 -22.40
N MET A 248 -11.22 -4.40 -23.70
CA MET A 248 -12.45 -3.94 -24.30
C MET A 248 -13.52 -5.00 -24.08
N ASP A 249 -14.59 -4.66 -23.37
CA ASP A 249 -15.67 -5.58 -23.01
C ASP A 249 -16.97 -5.22 -23.75
N PRO A 250 -17.35 -5.95 -24.83
CA PRO A 250 -18.52 -5.62 -25.61
C PRO A 250 -19.82 -5.97 -24.89
N ILE A 251 -20.66 -4.97 -24.66
CA ILE A 251 -22.00 -5.12 -24.09
C ILE A 251 -23.09 -4.91 -25.16
N VAL A 252 -24.17 -5.68 -25.08
CA VAL A 252 -25.33 -5.47 -25.96
C VAL A 252 -26.15 -4.31 -25.39
N THR A 253 -26.20 -3.20 -26.13
CA THR A 253 -26.91 -1.97 -25.72
C THR A 253 -28.29 -1.81 -26.37
N ASP A 254 -28.63 -2.64 -27.37
CA ASP A 254 -29.69 -2.35 -28.35
C ASP A 254 -31.00 -3.14 -28.18
N ASP A 255 -31.09 -4.06 -27.23
CA ASP A 255 -32.35 -4.71 -26.88
C ASP A 255 -32.81 -4.21 -25.51
N GLY A 256 -33.71 -3.22 -25.47
CA GLY A 256 -34.20 -2.61 -24.21
C GLY A 256 -34.72 -3.60 -23.14
N VAL A 257 -34.92 -4.88 -23.50
CA VAL A 257 -35.14 -6.00 -22.59
C VAL A 257 -33.91 -6.30 -21.72
N THR A 258 -32.71 -6.39 -22.30
CA THR A 258 -31.46 -6.67 -21.56
C THR A 258 -31.13 -5.53 -20.61
N THR A 259 -31.27 -4.27 -21.04
CA THR A 259 -31.05 -3.10 -20.19
C THR A 259 -32.02 -3.07 -19.00
N ALA A 260 -33.33 -3.24 -19.27
CA ALA A 260 -34.34 -3.24 -18.20
C ALA A 260 -34.10 -4.38 -17.20
N LEU A 261 -33.70 -5.56 -17.69
CA LEU A 261 -33.42 -6.70 -16.83
C LEU A 261 -32.12 -6.53 -16.04
N ARG A 262 -31.08 -5.92 -16.64
CA ARG A 262 -29.85 -5.52 -15.95
C ARG A 262 -30.16 -4.59 -14.78
N GLU A 263 -30.93 -3.53 -15.02
CA GLU A 263 -31.34 -2.57 -13.98
C GLU A 263 -32.16 -3.26 -12.87
N ALA A 264 -33.06 -4.18 -13.24
CA ALA A 264 -33.82 -4.95 -12.27
C ALA A 264 -32.93 -5.84 -11.39
N VAL A 265 -31.95 -6.53 -11.99
CA VAL A 265 -30.99 -7.37 -11.25
C VAL A 265 -30.09 -6.51 -10.37
N GLU A 266 -29.63 -5.36 -10.86
CA GLU A 266 -28.83 -4.41 -10.07
C GLU A 266 -29.60 -3.92 -8.84
N HIS A 267 -30.89 -3.61 -8.99
CA HIS A 267 -31.76 -3.25 -7.86
C HIS A 267 -31.90 -4.40 -6.85
N LEU A 268 -32.16 -5.63 -7.33
CA LEU A 268 -32.28 -6.82 -6.47
C LEU A 268 -31.00 -7.11 -5.69
N VAL A 269 -29.84 -6.95 -6.31
CA VAL A 269 -28.54 -7.13 -5.66
C VAL A 269 -28.32 -6.07 -4.59
N ARG A 270 -28.66 -4.80 -4.87
CA ARG A 270 -28.59 -3.72 -3.87
C ARG A 270 -29.58 -3.87 -2.71
N GLU A 271 -30.71 -4.54 -2.91
CA GLU A 271 -31.63 -4.89 -1.81
C GLU A 271 -31.04 -5.92 -0.85
N VAL A 272 -30.16 -6.81 -1.33
CA VAL A 272 -29.45 -7.75 -0.45
C VAL A 272 -28.44 -7.01 0.41
N ASN A 273 -27.67 -6.11 -0.19
CA ASN A 273 -26.80 -5.18 0.51
C ASN A 273 -26.55 -3.94 -0.38
N PRO A 274 -26.78 -2.71 0.10
CA PRO A 274 -26.64 -1.48 -0.69
C PRO A 274 -25.25 -1.24 -1.28
N GLN A 275 -24.22 -1.91 -0.77
CA GLN A 275 -22.83 -1.78 -1.23
C GLN A 275 -22.48 -2.77 -2.36
N LEU A 276 -23.40 -3.63 -2.77
CA LEU A 276 -23.17 -4.56 -3.89
C LEU A 276 -23.48 -3.89 -5.23
N SER A 277 -22.72 -4.25 -6.24
CA SER A 277 -22.97 -3.91 -7.64
C SER A 277 -22.82 -5.15 -8.52
N ILE A 278 -23.16 -5.01 -9.81
CA ILE A 278 -22.98 -6.07 -10.81
C ILE A 278 -22.19 -5.55 -12.01
N HIS A 279 -21.47 -6.43 -12.70
CA HIS A 279 -20.92 -6.21 -14.03
C HIS A 279 -21.07 -7.48 -14.89
N ASP A 280 -20.59 -7.43 -16.14
CA ASP A 280 -20.58 -8.54 -17.11
C ASP A 280 -21.96 -9.16 -17.40
N PHE A 281 -23.02 -8.36 -17.25
CA PHE A 281 -24.39 -8.84 -17.39
C PHE A 281 -24.69 -9.26 -18.82
N ARG A 282 -25.04 -10.54 -18.99
CA ARG A 282 -25.40 -11.14 -20.27
C ARG A 282 -26.55 -12.14 -20.12
N MET A 283 -27.27 -12.34 -21.22
CA MET A 283 -28.44 -13.22 -21.27
C MET A 283 -28.24 -14.34 -22.28
N THR A 284 -28.52 -15.57 -21.86
CA THR A 284 -28.52 -16.73 -22.76
C THR A 284 -29.88 -17.43 -22.70
N ALA A 285 -30.61 -17.42 -23.82
CA ALA A 285 -31.91 -18.09 -23.92
C ALA A 285 -31.74 -19.62 -23.88
N GLY A 286 -32.32 -20.26 -22.87
CA GLY A 286 -32.42 -21.72 -22.76
C GLY A 286 -33.78 -22.25 -23.22
N ARG A 287 -33.94 -23.58 -23.22
CA ARG A 287 -35.19 -24.23 -23.64
C ARG A 287 -36.35 -24.06 -22.64
N THR A 288 -36.05 -23.87 -21.36
CA THR A 288 -37.04 -23.79 -20.28
C THR A 288 -37.00 -22.49 -19.49
N HIS A 289 -35.85 -21.80 -19.48
CA HIS A 289 -35.60 -20.54 -18.79
C HIS A 289 -34.50 -19.77 -19.53
N THR A 290 -34.35 -18.48 -19.22
CA THR A 290 -33.25 -17.64 -19.69
C THR A 290 -32.21 -17.51 -18.58
N ASN A 291 -30.96 -17.82 -18.88
CA ASN A 291 -29.85 -17.63 -17.94
C ASN A 291 -29.42 -16.17 -17.94
N LEU A 292 -29.42 -15.57 -16.76
CA LEU A 292 -28.81 -14.28 -16.48
C LEU A 292 -27.43 -14.54 -15.89
N ILE A 293 -26.40 -14.20 -16.63
CA ILE A 293 -25.02 -14.44 -16.24
C ILE A 293 -24.43 -13.08 -15.91
N PHE A 294 -23.90 -12.91 -14.70
CA PHE A 294 -23.33 -11.65 -14.24
C PHE A 294 -22.46 -11.90 -13.02
N ASP A 295 -21.57 -10.95 -12.79
CA ASP A 295 -20.66 -11.00 -11.66
C ASP A 295 -21.17 -10.02 -10.60
N VAL A 296 -21.16 -10.44 -9.33
CA VAL A 296 -21.56 -9.59 -8.20
C VAL A 296 -20.31 -9.11 -7.51
N VAL A 297 -20.12 -7.79 -7.46
CA VAL A 297 -19.01 -7.17 -6.75
C VAL A 297 -19.36 -7.09 -5.28
N VAL A 298 -18.58 -7.80 -4.48
CA VAL A 298 -18.76 -7.91 -3.03
C VAL A 298 -17.67 -7.11 -2.31
N PRO A 299 -18.04 -6.13 -1.48
CA PRO A 299 -17.04 -5.39 -0.70
C PRO A 299 -16.41 -6.32 0.35
N PHE A 300 -15.15 -6.08 0.70
CA PHE A 300 -14.41 -6.92 1.66
C PHE A 300 -15.02 -6.96 3.07
N ASN A 301 -15.82 -5.96 3.44
CA ASN A 301 -16.52 -5.87 4.72
C ASN A 301 -17.96 -6.43 4.68
N CYS A 302 -18.36 -7.11 3.60
CA CYS A 302 -19.69 -7.69 3.51
C CYS A 302 -19.90 -8.74 4.63
N PRO A 303 -20.97 -8.63 5.45
CA PRO A 303 -21.19 -9.54 6.57
C PRO A 303 -21.71 -10.92 6.16
N LEU A 304 -22.23 -11.04 4.93
CA LEU A 304 -22.77 -12.28 4.39
C LEU A 304 -21.63 -13.17 3.87
N ASN A 305 -21.74 -14.47 4.10
CA ASN A 305 -20.83 -15.40 3.44
C ASN A 305 -21.21 -15.61 1.96
N ASP A 306 -20.25 -16.03 1.16
CA ASP A 306 -20.38 -16.13 -0.30
C ASP A 306 -21.55 -17.03 -0.73
N ARG A 307 -21.78 -18.14 -0.01
CA ARG A 307 -22.90 -19.05 -0.31
C ARG A 307 -24.26 -18.44 0.02
N GLU A 308 -24.38 -17.75 1.15
CA GLU A 308 -25.61 -17.06 1.56
C GLU A 308 -25.96 -15.93 0.61
N LEU A 309 -24.93 -15.19 0.17
CA LEU A 309 -25.08 -14.11 -0.79
C LEU A 309 -25.54 -14.66 -2.15
N GLU A 310 -24.83 -15.65 -2.68
CA GLU A 310 -25.18 -16.29 -3.95
C GLU A 310 -26.61 -16.86 -3.91
N GLN A 311 -26.99 -17.56 -2.84
CA GLN A 311 -28.34 -18.08 -2.67
C GLN A 311 -29.39 -16.97 -2.57
N SER A 312 -29.09 -15.88 -1.85
CA SER A 312 -30.01 -14.74 -1.72
C SER A 312 -30.27 -14.04 -3.05
N VAL A 313 -29.24 -13.88 -3.88
CA VAL A 313 -29.38 -13.28 -5.21
C VAL A 313 -30.08 -14.24 -6.17
N ARG A 314 -29.67 -15.52 -6.23
CA ARG A 314 -30.33 -16.55 -7.06
C ARG A 314 -31.82 -16.67 -6.77
N THR A 315 -32.20 -16.66 -5.48
CA THR A 315 -33.61 -16.78 -5.07
C THR A 315 -34.42 -15.57 -5.53
N ARG A 316 -33.87 -14.37 -5.45
CA ARG A 316 -34.52 -13.12 -5.91
C ARG A 316 -34.66 -13.07 -7.42
N VAL A 317 -33.60 -13.43 -8.15
CA VAL A 317 -33.66 -13.49 -9.63
C VAL A 317 -34.69 -14.52 -10.08
N ARG A 318 -34.75 -15.69 -9.44
CA ARG A 318 -35.73 -16.73 -9.77
C ARG A 318 -37.18 -16.35 -9.44
N ALA A 319 -37.39 -15.36 -8.57
CA ALA A 319 -38.70 -14.80 -8.30
C ALA A 319 -39.17 -13.81 -9.38
N LEU A 320 -38.27 -13.36 -10.28
CA LEU A 320 -38.65 -12.52 -11.41
C LEU A 320 -39.44 -13.33 -12.44
N GLU A 321 -40.56 -12.74 -12.90
CA GLU A 321 -41.43 -13.27 -13.96
C GLU A 321 -41.74 -14.77 -13.80
N ASP A 322 -42.11 -15.19 -12.58
CA ASP A 322 -42.53 -16.57 -12.23
C ASP A 322 -41.50 -17.66 -12.60
N GLY A 323 -40.20 -17.40 -12.42
CA GLY A 323 -39.15 -18.40 -12.61
C GLY A 323 -38.70 -18.57 -14.06
N LYS A 324 -39.01 -17.59 -14.92
CA LYS A 324 -38.50 -17.50 -16.29
C LYS A 324 -36.98 -17.29 -16.36
N TYR A 325 -36.38 -16.76 -15.31
CA TYR A 325 -34.95 -16.45 -15.23
C TYR A 325 -34.22 -17.31 -14.20
N ASP A 326 -33.01 -17.75 -14.53
CA ASP A 326 -32.08 -18.37 -13.59
C ASP A 326 -30.76 -17.60 -13.56
N ALA A 327 -30.17 -17.44 -12.38
CA ALA A 327 -28.94 -16.67 -12.21
C ALA A 327 -27.71 -17.59 -12.20
N VAL A 328 -26.74 -17.27 -13.04
CA VAL A 328 -25.39 -17.83 -13.05
C VAL A 328 -24.47 -16.74 -12.53
N ILE A 329 -24.07 -16.85 -11.27
CA ILE A 329 -23.38 -15.76 -10.55
C ILE A 329 -21.92 -16.15 -10.33
N GLN A 330 -21.01 -15.24 -10.66
CA GLN A 330 -19.66 -15.23 -10.11
C GLN A 330 -19.57 -14.15 -9.01
N LEU A 331 -18.81 -14.41 -7.96
CA LEU A 331 -18.60 -13.44 -6.88
C LEU A 331 -17.19 -12.89 -6.98
N ASP A 332 -17.09 -11.59 -7.23
CA ASP A 332 -15.82 -10.88 -7.32
C ASP A 332 -15.68 -9.89 -6.17
N ARG A 333 -14.45 -9.51 -5.85
CA ARG A 333 -14.16 -8.57 -4.76
C ARG A 333 -13.69 -7.24 -5.33
N SER A 334 -14.29 -6.13 -4.89
CA SER A 334 -13.80 -4.80 -5.28
C SER A 334 -12.38 -4.59 -4.78
N TYR A 335 -11.43 -4.39 -5.69
CA TYR A 335 -10.02 -4.10 -5.38
C TYR A 335 -9.75 -2.61 -5.07
N VAL A 336 -10.75 -1.77 -5.32
CA VAL A 336 -10.77 -0.32 -5.16
C VAL A 336 -11.90 0.14 -4.26
#